data_AF-A0A2V5MBK4-F1
#
_entry.id   AF-A0A2V5MBK4-F1
#
_cell.length_a   1.000
_cell.length_b   1.000
_cell.length_c   1.000
_cell.angle_alpha   90.00
_cell.angle_beta   90.00
_cell.angle_gamma   90.00
#
_symmetry.space_group_name_H-M   'P 1'
#
loop_
_entity.id
_entity.type
_entity.pdbx_description
1 polymer ?
#
loop_
_entity_poly.entity_id
_entity_poly.type
_entity_poly.pdbx_seq_one_letter_code
_entity_poly.pdbx_strand_id
1 'polypeptide(L)'
;AIVSDGCIISDAHLERSLVGIRSVIQSGATIRNSIVMGADYFELDQTDSSQPRMGIGRNCVIDRAIIDKNVRIADGVVITPEGKPPNLDADNYFIRDGIVVIPKNAVIPAGFWI
;
A
#
# COMPACT_ATOMS: atom_id res chain seq x y z
N ALA A 1 8.58 13.63 -0.23
CA ALA A 1 8.49 12.32 0.48
C ALA A 1 9.85 12.01 1.09
N ILE A 2 9.89 11.17 2.12
CA ILE A 2 11.13 10.55 2.61
C ILE A 2 11.16 9.14 2.02
N VAL A 3 12.27 8.75 1.39
CA VAL A 3 12.42 7.44 0.73
C VAL A 3 13.62 6.74 1.34
N SER A 4 13.39 5.52 1.82
CA SER A 4 14.41 4.69 2.46
C SER A 4 15.17 3.84 1.44
N ASP A 5 16.14 3.06 1.92
CA ASP A 5 17.01 2.25 1.07
C ASP A 5 16.28 1.14 0.31
N GLY A 6 16.78 0.85 -0.89
CA GLY A 6 16.34 -0.28 -1.70
C GLY A 6 14.93 -0.14 -2.28
N CYS A 7 14.34 1.05 -2.32
CA CYS A 7 13.03 1.24 -2.93
C CYS A 7 13.09 1.10 -4.46
N ILE A 8 12.07 0.45 -5.03
CA ILE A 8 11.85 0.36 -6.48
C ILE A 8 10.56 1.13 -6.76
N ILE A 9 10.69 2.32 -7.35
CA ILE A 9 9.57 3.25 -7.58
C ILE A 9 9.53 3.56 -9.07
N SER A 10 8.42 3.18 -9.73
CA SER A 10 8.22 3.40 -11.15
C SER A 10 7.12 4.45 -11.34
N ASP A 11 7.42 5.59 -11.96
CA ASP A 11 6.45 6.62 -12.36
C ASP A 11 5.29 6.84 -11.37
N ALA A 12 5.61 7.23 -10.13
CA ALA A 12 4.64 7.36 -9.04
C ALA A 12 4.66 8.76 -8.44
N HIS A 13 3.51 9.22 -7.95
CA HIS A 13 3.35 10.50 -7.27
C HIS A 13 3.36 10.32 -5.76
N LEU A 14 4.37 10.90 -5.08
CA LEU A 14 4.57 10.76 -3.63
C LEU A 14 4.53 12.12 -2.94
N GLU A 15 3.54 12.34 -2.08
CA GLU A 15 3.32 13.61 -1.37
C GLU A 15 3.17 13.40 0.13
N ARG A 16 3.91 14.16 0.95
CA ARG A 16 3.87 14.06 2.43
C ARG A 16 3.81 12.62 2.95
N SER A 17 4.69 11.78 2.40
CA SER A 17 4.72 10.35 2.67
C SER A 17 6.11 9.88 3.09
N LEU A 18 6.12 8.79 3.87
CA LEU A 18 7.32 8.03 4.20
C LEU A 18 7.26 6.69 3.45
N VAL A 19 8.29 6.40 2.68
CA VAL A 19 8.48 5.14 1.98
C VAL A 19 9.61 4.37 2.66
N GLY A 20 9.25 3.26 3.28
CA GLY A 20 10.11 2.38 4.05
C GLY A 20 10.99 1.48 3.18
N ILE A 21 11.82 0.68 3.83
CA ILE A 21 12.85 -0.11 3.16
C ILE A 21 12.25 -1.10 2.15
N ARG A 22 12.91 -1.27 1.00
CA ARG A 22 12.54 -2.27 -0.02
C ARG A 22 11.11 -2.16 -0.54
N SER A 23 10.48 -0.99 -0.42
CA SER A 23 9.17 -0.75 -1.00
C SER A 23 9.20 -0.90 -2.51
N VAL A 24 8.23 -1.62 -3.06
CA VAL A 24 7.97 -1.69 -4.50
C VAL A 24 6.68 -0.92 -4.79
N ILE A 25 6.78 0.11 -5.62
CA ILE A 25 5.67 0.98 -6.01
C ILE A 25 5.62 1.04 -7.54
N GLN A 26 4.51 0.56 -8.10
CA GLN A 26 4.31 0.46 -9.54
C GLN A 26 3.79 1.77 -10.16
N SER A 27 3.88 1.85 -11.50
CA SER A 27 3.50 3.03 -12.30
C SER A 27 2.08 3.52 -12.08
N GLY A 28 1.94 4.85 -12.08
CA GLY A 28 0.67 5.55 -11.89
C GLY A 28 0.17 5.59 -10.44
N ALA A 29 0.89 4.96 -9.50
CA ALA A 29 0.49 4.99 -8.11
C ALA A 29 0.62 6.40 -7.52
N THR A 30 -0.34 6.77 -6.68
CA THR A 30 -0.40 8.05 -5.98
C THR A 30 -0.50 7.80 -4.49
N ILE A 31 0.47 8.28 -3.71
CA ILE A 31 0.55 8.06 -2.27
C ILE A 31 0.68 9.40 -1.55
N ARG A 32 -0.31 9.72 -0.72
CA ARG A 32 -0.41 10.99 0.01
C ARG A 32 -0.62 10.76 1.49
N ASN A 33 -0.03 11.60 2.34
CA ASN A 33 -0.28 11.61 3.79
C ASN A 33 -0.14 10.22 4.46
N SER A 34 0.77 9.40 3.95
CA SER A 34 0.79 7.96 4.25
C SER A 34 2.18 7.45 4.59
N ILE A 35 2.21 6.37 5.36
CA ILE A 35 3.42 5.61 5.69
C ILE A 35 3.34 4.27 4.98
N VAL A 36 4.34 3.96 4.16
CA VAL A 36 4.53 2.63 3.60
C VAL A 36 5.72 2.01 4.33
N MET A 37 5.51 0.96 5.13
CA MET A 37 6.59 0.35 5.93
C MET A 37 7.58 -0.46 5.08
N GLY A 38 7.14 -0.90 3.88
CA GLY A 38 7.99 -1.55 2.90
C GLY A 38 7.98 -3.07 2.98
N ALA A 39 9.15 -3.71 2.88
CA ALA A 39 9.24 -5.17 2.82
C ALA A 39 10.45 -5.72 3.58
N ASP A 40 10.25 -6.89 4.20
CA ASP A 40 11.31 -7.65 4.87
C ASP A 40 12.30 -8.28 3.87
N TYR A 41 11.86 -8.52 2.63
CA TYR A 41 12.64 -9.12 1.54
C TYR A 41 12.09 -8.68 0.17
N PHE A 42 12.89 -8.83 -0.89
CA PHE A 42 12.37 -8.71 -2.25
C PHE A 42 11.71 -10.02 -2.66
N GLU A 43 10.56 -9.93 -3.32
CA GLU A 43 9.94 -11.08 -3.95
C GLU A 43 10.80 -11.53 -5.14
N LEU A 44 11.29 -12.78 -5.08
CA LEU A 44 11.94 -13.44 -6.21
C LEU A 44 10.89 -13.80 -7.27
N ASP A 45 11.34 -14.19 -8.47
CA ASP A 45 10.47 -14.49 -9.61
C ASP A 45 9.20 -15.25 -9.21
N GLN A 46 8.07 -14.59 -9.47
CA GLN A 46 6.75 -15.08 -9.09
C GLN A 46 6.39 -16.26 -10.01
N THR A 47 6.39 -17.47 -9.47
CA THR A 47 5.98 -18.68 -10.18
C THR A 47 4.46 -18.86 -10.21
N ASP A 48 3.74 -18.18 -9.30
CA ASP A 48 2.29 -18.21 -9.18
C ASP A 48 1.67 -16.82 -9.35
N SER A 49 0.80 -16.66 -10.34
CA SER A 49 0.07 -15.42 -10.66
C SER A 49 -1.24 -15.27 -9.89
N SER A 50 -1.56 -16.19 -8.98
CA SER A 50 -2.80 -16.19 -8.20
C SER A 50 -2.95 -14.99 -7.26
N GLN A 51 -1.85 -14.32 -6.90
CA GLN A 51 -1.83 -13.17 -6.01
C GLN A 51 -1.07 -11.97 -6.60
N PRO A 52 -1.44 -10.73 -6.21
CA PRO A 52 -0.64 -9.56 -6.53
C PRO A 52 0.78 -9.69 -5.98
N ARG A 53 1.72 -9.04 -6.66
CA ARG A 53 3.09 -8.89 -6.16
C ARG A 53 3.10 -8.09 -4.87
N MET A 54 4.08 -8.38 -4.02
CA MET A 54 4.35 -7.60 -2.82
C MET A 54 4.66 -6.14 -3.18
N GLY A 55 4.06 -5.22 -2.45
CA GLY A 55 4.11 -3.79 -2.70
C GLY A 55 2.79 -3.23 -3.22
N ILE A 56 2.90 -2.08 -3.89
CA ILE A 56 1.76 -1.28 -4.36
C ILE A 56 1.63 -1.44 -5.87
N GLY A 57 0.47 -1.96 -6.30
CA GLY A 57 0.12 -2.16 -7.71
C GLY A 57 -0.02 -0.86 -8.51
N ARG A 58 -0.22 -1.02 -9.82
CA ARG A 58 -0.32 0.10 -10.77
C ARG A 58 -1.56 0.93 -10.49
N ASN A 59 -1.49 2.23 -10.76
CA ASN A 59 -2.62 3.16 -10.67
C ASN A 59 -3.37 3.13 -9.33
N CYS A 60 -2.71 2.74 -8.23
CA CYS A 60 -3.32 2.76 -6.90
C CYS A 60 -3.40 4.20 -6.37
N VAL A 61 -4.40 4.47 -5.54
CA VAL A 61 -4.51 5.73 -4.80
C VAL A 61 -4.54 5.42 -3.31
N ILE A 62 -3.55 5.94 -2.58
CA ILE A 62 -3.42 5.73 -1.14
C ILE A 62 -3.37 7.09 -0.45
N ASP A 63 -4.32 7.37 0.43
CA ASP A 63 -4.38 8.61 1.21
C ASP A 63 -4.71 8.34 2.68
N ARG A 64 -3.95 8.98 3.58
CA ARG A 64 -4.09 8.85 5.05
C ARG A 64 -4.10 7.38 5.50
N ALA A 65 -3.05 6.66 5.13
CA ALA A 65 -2.92 5.25 5.46
C ALA A 65 -1.53 4.87 6.01
N ILE A 66 -1.51 3.79 6.80
CA ILE A 66 -0.32 3.06 7.22
C ILE A 66 -0.38 1.70 6.53
N ILE A 67 0.52 1.47 5.58
CA ILE A 67 0.69 0.20 4.89
C ILE A 67 1.83 -0.54 5.57
N ASP A 68 1.53 -1.62 6.28
CA ASP A 68 2.53 -2.42 6.97
C ASP A 68 3.37 -3.25 5.96
N LYS A 69 4.30 -4.05 6.48
CA LYS A 69 5.26 -4.77 5.67
C LYS A 69 4.62 -5.90 4.88
N ASN A 70 5.22 -6.18 3.72
CA ASN A 70 4.90 -7.33 2.88
C ASN A 70 3.44 -7.37 2.40
N VAL A 71 2.75 -6.23 2.43
CA VAL A 71 1.39 -6.10 1.90
C VAL A 71 1.42 -6.28 0.38
N ARG A 72 0.38 -6.91 -0.16
CA ARG A 72 0.18 -7.16 -1.59
C ARG A 72 -1.06 -6.39 -2.05
N ILE A 73 -0.87 -5.28 -2.76
CA ILE A 73 -1.98 -4.45 -3.24
C ILE A 73 -2.09 -4.63 -4.75
N ALA A 74 -3.25 -5.10 -5.21
CA ALA A 74 -3.55 -5.24 -6.63
C ALA A 74 -3.64 -3.89 -7.35
N ASP A 75 -3.59 -3.93 -8.69
CA ASP A 75 -3.72 -2.74 -9.52
C ASP A 75 -5.08 -2.06 -9.33
N GLY A 76 -5.08 -0.72 -9.36
CA GLY A 76 -6.27 0.13 -9.31
C GLY A 76 -6.97 0.22 -7.95
N VAL A 77 -6.38 -0.31 -6.88
CA VAL A 77 -6.95 -0.23 -5.54
C VAL A 77 -6.92 1.21 -5.01
N VAL A 78 -8.00 1.60 -4.34
CA VAL A 78 -8.10 2.88 -3.62
C VAL A 78 -8.16 2.61 -2.12
N ILE A 79 -7.32 3.29 -1.35
CA ILE A 79 -7.27 3.20 0.11
C ILE A 79 -7.41 4.61 0.66
N THR A 80 -8.59 4.91 1.23
CA THR A 80 -8.88 6.21 1.82
C THR A 80 -9.88 6.10 2.97
N PRO A 81 -9.69 6.82 4.09
CA PRO A 81 -10.68 6.88 5.16
C PRO A 81 -11.95 7.67 4.76
N GLU A 82 -11.97 8.27 3.57
CA GLU A 82 -13.09 9.09 3.11
C GLU A 82 -14.40 8.29 3.03
N GLY A 83 -15.46 8.88 3.56
CA GLY A 83 -16.78 8.27 3.65
C GLY A 83 -16.94 7.18 4.72
N LYS A 84 -15.94 7.00 5.61
CA LYS A 84 -15.93 5.90 6.59
C LYS A 84 -15.91 6.39 8.04
N PRO A 85 -16.39 5.56 9.00
CA PRO A 85 -16.28 5.88 10.42
C PRO A 85 -14.81 6.09 10.84
N PRO A 86 -14.55 6.96 11.83
CA PRO A 86 -13.18 7.22 12.29
C PRO A 86 -12.53 6.00 12.95
N ASN A 87 -13.33 5.03 13.40
CA ASN A 87 -12.86 3.75 13.93
C ASN A 87 -13.70 2.61 13.32
N LEU A 88 -13.03 1.64 12.70
CA LEU A 88 -13.65 0.50 12.03
C LEU A 88 -12.72 -0.72 12.08
N ASP A 89 -13.30 -1.89 12.32
CA ASP A 89 -12.64 -3.18 12.18
C ASP A 89 -13.24 -3.90 10.98
N ALA A 90 -12.41 -4.19 9.98
CA ALA A 90 -12.77 -4.97 8.80
C ALA A 90 -11.85 -6.19 8.69
N ASP A 91 -12.14 -7.08 7.74
CA ASP A 91 -11.42 -8.36 7.62
C ASP A 91 -9.93 -8.19 7.30
N ASN A 92 -9.59 -7.20 6.47
CA ASN A 92 -8.25 -7.00 5.93
C ASN A 92 -7.67 -5.60 6.16
N TYR A 93 -8.37 -4.74 6.90
CA TYR A 93 -7.90 -3.42 7.30
C TYR A 93 -8.58 -2.95 8.58
N PHE A 94 -7.97 -1.94 9.20
CA PHE A 94 -8.55 -1.22 10.33
C PHE A 94 -8.60 0.27 10.01
N ILE A 95 -9.51 1.00 10.64
CA ILE A 95 -9.45 2.46 10.69
C ILE A 95 -9.29 2.86 12.15
N ARG A 96 -8.31 3.74 12.42
CA ARG A 96 -8.07 4.33 13.75
C ARG A 96 -7.87 5.82 13.58
N ASP A 97 -8.71 6.61 14.25
CA ASP A 97 -8.71 8.08 14.16
C ASP A 97 -8.67 8.62 12.72
N GLY A 98 -9.41 7.97 11.81
CA GLY A 98 -9.45 8.35 10.40
C GLY A 98 -8.17 8.02 9.62
N ILE A 99 -7.33 7.11 10.12
CA ILE A 99 -6.17 6.55 9.41
C ILE A 99 -6.46 5.09 9.08
N VAL A 100 -6.33 4.72 7.81
CA VAL A 100 -6.46 3.32 7.37
C VAL A 100 -5.17 2.57 7.70
N VAL A 101 -5.27 1.41 8.33
CA VAL A 101 -4.13 0.54 8.66
C VAL A 101 -4.30 -0.78 7.92
N ILE A 102 -3.37 -1.08 7.01
CA ILE A 102 -3.30 -2.36 6.30
C ILE A 102 -2.28 -3.26 7.01
N PRO A 103 -2.69 -4.39 7.61
CA PRO A 103 -1.80 -5.24 8.42
C PRO A 103 -0.72 -5.94 7.61
N LYS A 104 0.36 -6.35 8.29
CA LYS A 104 1.45 -7.13 7.70
C LYS A 104 0.93 -8.36 6.92
N ASN A 105 1.50 -8.61 5.75
CA ASN A 105 1.16 -9.71 4.84
C ASN A 105 -0.28 -9.68 4.28
N ALA A 106 -1.06 -8.62 4.51
CA ALA A 106 -2.41 -8.53 3.97
C ALA A 106 -2.40 -8.50 2.44
N VAL A 107 -3.45 -9.08 1.84
CA VAL A 107 -3.69 -9.04 0.39
C VAL A 107 -4.93 -8.19 0.14
N ILE A 108 -4.77 -7.15 -0.66
CA ILE A 108 -5.86 -6.29 -1.11
C ILE A 108 -6.09 -6.58 -2.60
N PRO A 109 -7.19 -7.29 -2.95
CA PRO A 109 -7.41 -7.72 -4.33
C PRO A 109 -7.93 -6.58 -5.21
N ALA A 110 -7.96 -6.81 -6.52
CA ALA A 110 -8.40 -5.81 -7.48
C ALA A 110 -9.87 -5.39 -7.24
N GLY A 111 -10.19 -4.15 -7.58
CA GLY A 111 -11.54 -3.59 -7.41
C GLY A 111 -11.90 -3.19 -5.98
N PHE A 112 -10.96 -3.25 -5.03
CA PHE A 112 -11.18 -2.77 -3.67
C PHE A 112 -11.13 -1.25 -3.59
N TRP A 113 -12.16 -0.70 -2.93
CA TRP A 113 -12.21 0.68 -2.47
C TRP A 113 -12.36 0.67 -0.95
N ILE A 114 -11.22 0.84 -0.26
CA ILE A 114 -11.10 0.94 1.20
C ILE A 114 -11.18 2.40 1.63
#